data_AF-A0A914NPS9-F1
#
_entry.id   AF-A0A914NPS9-F1
#
_cell.length_a   1.000
_cell.length_b   1.000
_cell.length_c   1.000
_cell.angle_alpha   90.00
_cell.angle_beta   90.00
_cell.angle_gamma   90.00
#
_symmetry.space_group_name_H-M   'P 1'
#
loop_
_entity.id
_entity.type
_entity.pdbx_description
1 polymer ?
#
loop_
_entity_poly.entity_id
_entity_poly.type
_entity_poly.pdbx_seq_one_letter_code
_entity_poly.pdbx_strand_id
1 'polypeptide(L)'
;METVLNKLGNQPDLKSINGLLEAIQQAKKNLKEPPSQCHPFEKRQDCINCFSIALASKRSKLAAISFEGIQIILRDNADFGSEDHTPEGQSRAEQLISLLFDIPQWHESPANQCQALTVLVQLLSSTEIPIGLKDVLNGIEICEQVFSVAAAHANSVRPAARAALTQFLNSYVQNRLAISFEEEEQTEHIGARMDITALISELVARMVGRSTVERALGKENDLVQKQQPLLLPLDALISILSALEPSILERHRPLFNSIKGELLPAIICYLHASGRKSSPNPECSDLPTPIPKASLLSRVGRKQLSTDTSNTNSPSSAIISPTAKIALEGAESARSFNHVVEQLLRLFTPLALSSFNSDPNEIFVLTEELWRSALLVPPISRRTEAIRLIKRRCIDQNSFGDFLQLNCASGKDSFWLYLIECLEECCCCSNNDKMAIEVLRTLAALVGIYSWTSLDIPNTR
;
A
#
# COMPACT_ATOMS: atom_id res chain seq x y z
N MET A 1 -30.17 -19.87 -2.18
CA MET A 1 -29.20 -20.78 -2.85
C MET A 1 -29.83 -21.69 -3.91
N GLU A 2 -30.93 -22.40 -3.63
CA GLU A 2 -31.52 -23.41 -4.54
C GLU A 2 -31.80 -22.89 -5.97
N THR A 3 -32.28 -21.65 -6.11
CA THR A 3 -32.49 -20.99 -7.41
C THR A 3 -31.22 -20.93 -8.25
N VAL A 4 -30.07 -20.63 -7.64
CA VAL A 4 -28.78 -20.55 -8.36
C VAL A 4 -28.33 -21.95 -8.80
N LEU A 5 -28.47 -22.96 -7.94
CA LEU A 5 -28.15 -24.34 -8.31
C LEU A 5 -29.09 -24.88 -9.41
N ASN A 6 -30.34 -24.42 -9.45
CA ASN A 6 -31.26 -24.70 -10.56
C ASN A 6 -30.81 -24.00 -11.85
N LYS A 7 -30.45 -22.70 -11.80
CA LYS A 7 -29.89 -21.97 -12.95
C LYS A 7 -28.65 -22.65 -13.50
N LEU A 8 -27.75 -23.11 -12.62
CA LEU A 8 -26.52 -23.81 -12.98
C LEU A 8 -26.84 -25.16 -13.65
N GLY A 9 -27.72 -25.96 -13.04
CA GLY A 9 -28.13 -27.27 -13.57
C GLY A 9 -28.92 -27.23 -14.89
N ASN A 10 -29.52 -26.08 -15.22
CA ASN A 10 -30.29 -25.92 -16.47
C ASN A 10 -29.44 -25.41 -17.65
N GLN A 11 -28.12 -25.21 -17.46
CA GLN A 11 -27.27 -24.75 -18.56
C GLN A 11 -27.08 -25.86 -19.60
N PRO A 12 -27.17 -25.54 -20.91
CA PRO A 12 -27.09 -26.54 -21.97
C PRO A 12 -25.75 -27.28 -21.97
N ASP A 13 -24.69 -26.58 -21.55
CA ASP A 13 -23.33 -27.10 -21.60
C ASP A 13 -22.97 -27.99 -20.39
N LEU A 14 -23.89 -28.17 -19.43
CA LEU A 14 -23.64 -28.89 -18.18
C LEU A 14 -23.14 -30.33 -18.42
N LYS A 15 -23.72 -31.03 -19.39
CA LYS A 15 -23.39 -32.44 -19.70
C LYS A 15 -21.94 -32.65 -20.13
N SER A 16 -21.26 -31.60 -20.55
CA SER A 16 -19.86 -31.66 -20.98
C SER A 16 -18.85 -31.42 -19.86
N ILE A 17 -19.32 -31.11 -18.64
CA ILE A 17 -18.47 -30.87 -17.47
C ILE A 17 -18.62 -32.03 -16.51
N ASN A 18 -17.55 -32.82 -16.38
CA ASN A 18 -17.53 -34.01 -15.53
C ASN A 18 -17.73 -33.63 -14.06
N GLY A 19 -18.57 -34.39 -13.35
CA GLY A 19 -18.82 -34.24 -11.91
C GLY A 19 -19.73 -33.07 -11.51
N LEU A 20 -20.02 -32.11 -12.39
CA LEU A 20 -20.80 -30.93 -12.03
C LEU A 20 -22.27 -31.25 -11.70
N LEU A 21 -22.91 -32.14 -12.46
CA LEU A 21 -24.29 -32.55 -12.20
C LEU A 21 -24.43 -33.26 -10.85
N GLU A 22 -23.50 -34.15 -10.54
CA GLU A 22 -23.46 -34.89 -9.28
C GLU A 22 -23.24 -33.95 -8.10
N ALA A 23 -22.30 -33.02 -8.22
CA ALA A 23 -22.06 -31.98 -7.21
C ALA A 23 -23.33 -31.14 -6.96
N ILE A 24 -24.03 -30.71 -8.02
CA ILE A 24 -25.28 -29.93 -7.89
C ILE A 24 -26.37 -30.74 -7.19
N GLN A 25 -26.51 -32.02 -7.51
CA GLN A 25 -27.50 -32.89 -6.87
C GLN A 25 -27.19 -33.08 -5.39
N GLN A 26 -25.92 -33.27 -5.05
CA GLN A 26 -25.46 -33.41 -3.67
C GLN A 26 -25.71 -32.12 -2.87
N ALA A 27 -25.32 -30.95 -3.40
CA ALA A 27 -25.56 -29.67 -2.75
C ALA A 27 -27.05 -29.39 -2.54
N LYS A 28 -27.91 -29.71 -3.52
CA LYS A 28 -29.38 -29.55 -3.37
C LYS A 28 -29.97 -30.47 -2.31
N LYS A 29 -29.44 -31.68 -2.17
CA LYS A 29 -29.88 -32.62 -1.13
C LYS A 29 -29.56 -32.05 0.24
N ASN A 30 -28.31 -31.68 0.47
CA ASN A 30 -27.82 -31.23 1.78
C ASN A 30 -28.41 -29.87 2.19
N LEU A 31 -28.74 -28.99 1.23
CA LEU A 31 -29.44 -27.73 1.53
C LEU A 31 -30.85 -27.93 2.13
N LYS A 32 -31.53 -29.04 1.79
CA LYS A 32 -32.87 -29.36 2.30
C LYS A 32 -32.84 -30.01 3.68
N GLU A 33 -31.68 -30.50 4.10
CA GLU A 33 -31.52 -31.13 5.40
C GLU A 33 -31.49 -30.06 6.51
N PRO A 34 -32.15 -30.30 7.65
CA PRO A 34 -32.13 -29.38 8.78
C PRO A 34 -30.70 -29.27 9.36
N PRO A 35 -30.37 -28.16 10.07
CA PRO A 35 -29.04 -27.93 10.64
C PRO A 35 -28.60 -28.99 11.66
N SER A 36 -29.53 -29.81 12.17
CA SER A 36 -29.25 -30.97 13.03
C SER A 36 -28.70 -32.19 12.30
N GLN A 37 -28.79 -32.22 10.96
CA GLN A 37 -28.36 -33.33 10.11
C GLN A 37 -27.22 -32.94 9.16
N CYS A 38 -27.21 -31.70 8.70
CA CYS A 38 -26.14 -31.17 7.86
C CYS A 38 -25.74 -29.77 8.36
N HIS A 39 -24.50 -29.64 8.81
CA HIS A 39 -24.01 -28.41 9.41
C HIS A 39 -23.78 -27.34 8.32
N PRO A 40 -23.88 -26.04 8.65
CA PRO A 40 -23.64 -24.94 7.70
C PRO A 40 -22.30 -25.06 6.95
N PHE A 41 -21.24 -25.54 7.61
CA PHE A 41 -19.95 -25.86 6.99
C PHE A 41 -20.09 -26.82 5.79
N GLU A 42 -20.80 -27.95 5.95
CA GLU A 42 -20.97 -28.95 4.89
C GLU A 42 -21.81 -28.40 3.74
N LYS A 43 -22.89 -27.66 4.07
CA LYS A 43 -23.73 -26.97 3.08
C LYS A 43 -22.91 -25.98 2.25
N ARG A 44 -22.03 -25.20 2.89
CA ARG A 44 -21.08 -24.30 2.20
C ARG A 44 -20.15 -25.10 1.31
N GLN A 45 -19.51 -26.13 1.85
CA GLN A 45 -18.51 -26.93 1.14
C GLN A 45 -19.07 -27.56 -0.14
N ASP A 46 -20.28 -28.11 -0.11
CA ASP A 46 -20.92 -28.70 -1.29
C ASP A 46 -21.29 -27.65 -2.34
N CYS A 47 -21.80 -26.49 -1.91
CA CYS A 47 -22.08 -25.38 -2.83
C CYS A 47 -20.78 -24.86 -3.47
N ILE A 48 -19.73 -24.70 -2.67
CA ILE A 48 -18.39 -24.26 -3.09
C ILE A 48 -17.80 -25.25 -4.09
N ASN A 49 -17.94 -26.56 -3.87
CA ASN A 49 -17.50 -27.58 -4.82
C ASN A 49 -18.20 -27.43 -6.18
N CYS A 50 -19.52 -27.19 -6.20
CA CYS A 50 -20.24 -26.90 -7.44
C CYS A 50 -19.66 -25.69 -8.18
N PHE A 51 -19.40 -24.60 -7.45
CA PHE A 51 -18.89 -23.37 -8.03
C PHE A 51 -17.45 -23.52 -8.51
N SER A 52 -16.60 -24.25 -7.79
CA SER A 52 -15.22 -24.57 -8.18
C SER A 52 -15.19 -25.29 -9.54
N ILE A 53 -15.95 -26.38 -9.68
CA ILE A 53 -16.05 -27.14 -10.93
C ILE A 53 -16.57 -26.25 -12.07
N ALA A 54 -17.59 -25.43 -11.80
CA ALA A 54 -18.16 -24.52 -12.79
C ALA A 54 -17.18 -23.43 -13.22
N LEU A 55 -16.40 -22.86 -12.30
CA LEU A 55 -15.39 -21.83 -12.59
C LEU A 55 -14.20 -22.42 -13.37
N ALA A 56 -13.76 -23.63 -13.02
CA ALA A 56 -12.70 -24.34 -13.72
C ALA A 56 -13.03 -24.64 -15.20
N SER A 57 -14.32 -24.68 -15.57
CA SER A 57 -14.74 -24.86 -16.96
C SER A 57 -14.41 -23.67 -17.88
N LYS A 58 -14.01 -22.52 -17.33
CA LYS A 58 -13.70 -21.26 -18.03
C LYS A 58 -14.85 -20.69 -18.87
N ARG A 59 -16.09 -21.12 -18.65
CA ARG A 59 -17.27 -20.61 -19.36
C ARG A 59 -17.87 -19.42 -18.64
N SER A 60 -17.95 -18.26 -19.30
CA SER A 60 -18.40 -17.00 -18.70
C SER A 60 -19.82 -17.07 -18.13
N LYS A 61 -20.75 -17.80 -18.76
CA LYS A 61 -22.11 -17.99 -18.22
C LYS A 61 -22.12 -18.77 -16.90
N LEU A 62 -21.30 -19.82 -16.81
CA LEU A 62 -21.19 -20.61 -15.58
C LEU A 62 -20.48 -19.82 -14.50
N ALA A 63 -19.43 -19.08 -14.84
CA ALA A 63 -18.75 -18.18 -13.92
C ALA A 63 -19.72 -17.14 -13.34
N ALA A 64 -20.53 -16.47 -14.17
CA ALA A 64 -21.51 -15.49 -13.71
C ALA A 64 -22.52 -16.07 -12.71
N ILE A 65 -23.03 -17.28 -12.97
CA ILE A 65 -23.94 -17.99 -12.06
C ILE A 65 -23.22 -18.40 -10.77
N SER A 66 -21.97 -18.87 -10.86
CA SER A 66 -21.15 -19.21 -9.70
C SER A 66 -20.91 -18.00 -8.80
N PHE A 67 -20.60 -16.83 -9.37
CA PHE A 67 -20.44 -15.60 -8.58
C PHE A 67 -21.76 -15.15 -7.92
N GLU A 68 -22.91 -15.28 -8.59
CA GLU A 68 -24.22 -15.06 -7.97
C GLU A 68 -24.40 -15.98 -6.74
N GLY A 69 -24.02 -17.25 -6.88
CA GLY A 69 -24.04 -18.23 -5.78
C GLY A 69 -23.11 -17.87 -4.62
N ILE A 70 -21.86 -17.52 -4.91
CA ILE A 70 -20.89 -17.09 -3.91
C ILE A 70 -21.40 -15.85 -3.16
N GLN A 71 -22.01 -14.89 -3.86
CA GLN A 71 -22.61 -13.72 -3.24
C GLN A 71 -23.80 -14.04 -2.32
N ILE A 72 -24.55 -15.11 -2.59
CA ILE A 72 -25.55 -15.60 -1.65
C ILE A 72 -24.87 -16.17 -0.40
N ILE A 73 -23.83 -16.99 -0.55
CA ILE A 73 -23.06 -17.51 0.59
C ILE A 73 -22.50 -16.37 1.43
N LEU A 74 -22.09 -15.25 0.83
CA LEU A 74 -21.58 -14.08 1.55
C LEU A 74 -22.62 -13.32 2.37
N ARG A 75 -23.90 -13.34 1.98
CA ARG A 75 -24.97 -12.54 2.60
C ARG A 75 -25.86 -13.33 3.55
N ASP A 76 -25.98 -14.63 3.32
CA ASP A 76 -26.93 -15.48 4.04
C ASP A 76 -26.28 -16.11 5.27
N ASN A 77 -26.33 -15.38 6.38
CA ASN A 77 -25.78 -15.82 7.65
C ASN A 77 -26.64 -16.89 8.34
N ALA A 78 -27.93 -17.00 7.99
CA ALA A 78 -28.81 -17.99 8.61
C ALA A 78 -28.43 -19.41 8.19
N ASP A 79 -28.23 -19.63 6.89
CA ASP A 79 -27.93 -20.96 6.35
C ASP A 79 -26.42 -21.25 6.29
N PHE A 80 -25.58 -20.22 6.20
CA PHE A 80 -24.13 -20.37 5.98
C PHE A 80 -23.26 -19.65 6.99
N GLY A 81 -23.80 -18.96 7.99
CA GLY A 81 -23.02 -18.12 8.90
C GLY A 81 -22.36 -18.85 10.06
N SER A 82 -22.92 -19.98 10.51
CA SER A 82 -22.39 -20.72 11.66
C SER A 82 -20.99 -21.27 11.38
N GLU A 83 -20.07 -21.02 12.31
CA GLU A 83 -18.73 -21.63 12.32
C GLU A 83 -18.65 -22.83 13.28
N ASP A 84 -19.73 -23.16 14.00
CA ASP A 84 -19.81 -24.38 14.82
C ASP A 84 -19.51 -25.63 13.98
N HIS A 85 -18.67 -26.51 14.53
CA HIS A 85 -18.19 -27.74 13.88
C HIS A 85 -17.36 -27.52 12.61
N THR A 86 -16.91 -26.29 12.33
CA THR A 86 -16.00 -26.00 11.22
C THR A 86 -14.60 -26.48 11.58
N PRO A 87 -13.95 -27.31 10.72
CA PRO A 87 -12.57 -27.71 10.92
C PRO A 87 -11.62 -26.51 10.98
N GLU A 88 -10.55 -26.63 11.76
CA GLU A 88 -9.48 -25.62 11.78
C GLU A 88 -8.94 -25.37 10.36
N GLY A 89 -8.85 -24.09 9.98
CA GLY A 89 -8.37 -23.69 8.66
C GLY A 89 -9.40 -23.83 7.52
N GLN A 90 -10.68 -24.03 7.84
CA GLN A 90 -11.77 -24.07 6.87
C GLN A 90 -12.92 -23.13 7.22
N SER A 91 -12.60 -21.99 7.81
CA SER A 91 -13.56 -20.91 8.05
C SER A 91 -14.29 -20.52 6.76
N ARG A 92 -15.48 -19.92 6.86
CA ARG A 92 -16.22 -19.42 5.69
C ARG A 92 -15.36 -18.51 4.81
N ALA A 93 -14.53 -17.66 5.41
CA ALA A 93 -13.60 -16.80 4.68
C ALA A 93 -12.58 -17.61 3.88
N GLU A 94 -11.90 -18.57 4.52
CA GLU A 94 -10.91 -19.44 3.87
C GLU A 94 -11.51 -20.28 2.74
N GLN A 95 -12.70 -20.86 2.96
CA GLN A 95 -13.40 -21.64 1.93
C GLN A 95 -13.72 -20.77 0.71
N LEU A 96 -14.17 -19.54 0.91
CA LEU A 96 -14.51 -18.63 -0.19
C LEU A 96 -13.29 -18.07 -0.91
N ILE A 97 -12.21 -17.73 -0.17
CA ILE A 97 -10.93 -17.32 -0.76
C ILE A 97 -10.34 -18.45 -1.61
N SER A 98 -10.54 -19.71 -1.20
CA SER A 98 -10.02 -20.86 -1.93
C SER A 98 -10.52 -20.92 -3.39
N LEU A 99 -11.76 -20.49 -3.65
CA LEU A 99 -12.34 -20.40 -5.00
C LEU A 99 -11.68 -19.34 -5.89
N LEU A 100 -10.98 -18.38 -5.26
CA LEU A 100 -10.45 -17.19 -5.90
C LEU A 100 -8.94 -17.32 -6.20
N PHE A 101 -8.26 -18.37 -5.73
CA PHE A 101 -6.85 -18.58 -6.05
C PHE A 101 -6.58 -18.84 -7.53
N ASP A 102 -7.54 -19.40 -8.27
CA ASP A 102 -7.38 -19.69 -9.70
C ASP A 102 -7.66 -18.48 -10.61
N ILE A 103 -8.11 -17.34 -10.08
CA ILE A 103 -8.38 -16.11 -10.87
C ILE A 103 -7.21 -15.70 -11.79
N PRO A 104 -5.93 -15.74 -11.37
CA PRO A 104 -4.81 -15.38 -12.23
C PRO A 104 -4.75 -16.21 -13.52
N GLN A 105 -5.26 -17.44 -13.50
CA GLN A 105 -5.27 -18.33 -14.66
C GLN A 105 -6.34 -17.94 -15.70
N TRP A 106 -7.30 -17.09 -15.37
CA TRP A 106 -8.40 -16.68 -16.25
C TRP A 106 -8.05 -15.48 -17.15
N HIS A 107 -6.79 -15.41 -17.60
CA HIS A 107 -6.26 -14.33 -18.44
C HIS A 107 -7.05 -14.11 -19.75
N GLU A 108 -7.69 -15.15 -20.28
CA GLU A 108 -8.56 -15.05 -21.47
C GLU A 108 -9.96 -14.49 -21.17
N SER A 109 -10.32 -14.30 -19.90
CA SER A 109 -11.63 -13.77 -19.46
C SER A 109 -11.49 -12.61 -18.47
N PRO A 110 -11.03 -11.43 -18.92
CA PRO A 110 -10.86 -10.24 -18.08
C PRO A 110 -12.11 -9.85 -17.28
N ALA A 111 -13.30 -10.04 -17.86
CA ALA A 111 -14.57 -9.78 -17.18
C ALA A 111 -14.78 -10.67 -15.95
N ASN A 112 -14.45 -11.97 -16.07
CA ASN A 112 -14.55 -12.90 -14.94
C ASN A 112 -13.52 -12.55 -13.86
N GLN A 113 -12.30 -12.14 -14.24
CA GLN A 113 -11.29 -11.69 -13.28
C GLN A 113 -11.77 -10.44 -12.50
N CYS A 114 -12.35 -9.46 -13.19
CA CYS A 114 -12.90 -8.26 -12.54
C CYS A 114 -14.07 -8.59 -11.61
N GLN A 115 -14.96 -9.50 -12.02
CA GLN A 115 -16.08 -9.94 -11.18
C GLN A 115 -15.59 -10.69 -9.95
N ALA A 116 -14.58 -11.53 -10.09
CA ALA A 116 -13.99 -12.26 -8.98
C ALA A 116 -13.26 -11.34 -7.99
N LEU A 117 -12.55 -10.32 -8.49
CA LEU A 117 -11.99 -9.25 -7.65
C LEU A 117 -13.09 -8.49 -6.90
N THR A 118 -14.24 -8.27 -7.52
CA THR A 118 -15.40 -7.63 -6.85
C THR A 118 -15.92 -8.51 -5.70
N VAL A 119 -15.99 -9.83 -5.90
CA VAL A 119 -16.38 -10.78 -4.85
C VAL A 119 -15.33 -10.83 -3.74
N LEU A 120 -14.04 -10.80 -4.07
CA LEU A 120 -12.94 -10.73 -3.10
C LEU A 120 -13.08 -9.49 -2.20
N VAL A 121 -13.37 -8.33 -2.79
CA VAL A 121 -13.61 -7.09 -2.04
C VAL A 121 -14.81 -7.24 -1.12
N GLN A 122 -15.93 -7.79 -1.61
CA GLN A 122 -17.14 -7.99 -0.78
C GLN A 122 -16.87 -8.90 0.42
N LEU A 123 -16.06 -9.95 0.24
CA LEU A 123 -15.68 -10.85 1.32
C LEU A 123 -14.77 -10.15 2.34
N LEU A 124 -13.63 -9.62 1.90
CA LEU A 124 -12.61 -9.07 2.78
C LEU A 124 -12.99 -7.73 3.42
N SER A 125 -14.02 -7.06 2.88
CA SER A 125 -14.61 -5.84 3.45
C SER A 125 -15.80 -6.13 4.37
N SER A 126 -16.19 -7.39 4.54
CA SER A 126 -17.36 -7.76 5.34
C SER A 126 -17.17 -7.39 6.82
N THR A 127 -18.24 -6.91 7.43
CA THR A 127 -18.35 -6.72 8.90
C THR A 127 -19.04 -7.90 9.59
N GLU A 128 -19.68 -8.79 8.81
CA GLU A 128 -20.46 -9.93 9.33
C GLU A 128 -19.65 -11.22 9.33
N ILE A 129 -18.65 -11.33 8.45
CA ILE A 129 -17.77 -12.49 8.36
C ILE A 129 -16.49 -12.15 9.11
N PRO A 130 -16.03 -12.96 10.07
CA PRO A 130 -14.75 -12.73 10.72
C PRO A 130 -13.63 -12.93 9.70
N ILE A 131 -12.86 -11.87 9.45
CA ILE A 131 -11.73 -11.88 8.52
C ILE A 131 -10.43 -11.82 9.32
N GLY A 132 -9.60 -12.86 9.22
CA GLY A 132 -8.29 -12.93 9.87
C GLY A 132 -7.18 -12.29 9.04
N LEU A 133 -6.01 -12.08 9.66
CA LEU A 133 -4.83 -11.60 8.96
C LEU A 133 -4.45 -12.51 7.77
N LYS A 134 -4.52 -13.83 7.95
CA LYS A 134 -4.21 -14.82 6.91
C LYS A 134 -5.08 -14.63 5.67
N ASP A 135 -6.37 -14.36 5.85
CA ASP A 135 -7.33 -14.13 4.76
C ASP A 135 -6.96 -12.89 3.94
N VAL A 136 -6.61 -11.81 4.63
CA VAL A 136 -6.14 -10.57 3.98
C VAL A 136 -4.84 -10.81 3.23
N LEU A 137 -3.89 -11.54 3.82
CA LEU A 137 -2.62 -11.86 3.16
C LEU A 137 -2.82 -12.69 1.89
N ASN A 138 -3.75 -13.65 1.90
CA ASN A 138 -4.16 -14.42 0.72
C ASN A 138 -4.82 -13.52 -0.33
N GLY A 139 -5.68 -12.58 0.09
CA GLY A 139 -6.29 -11.60 -0.80
C GLY A 139 -5.27 -10.70 -1.50
N ILE A 140 -4.25 -10.24 -0.78
CA ILE A 140 -3.12 -9.49 -1.34
C ILE A 140 -2.40 -10.34 -2.38
N GLU A 141 -2.09 -11.60 -2.06
CA GLU A 141 -1.41 -12.51 -2.98
C GLU A 141 -2.22 -12.70 -4.28
N ILE A 142 -3.53 -12.91 -4.18
CA ILE A 142 -4.41 -13.02 -5.35
C ILE A 142 -4.31 -11.74 -6.21
N CYS A 143 -4.44 -10.55 -5.60
CA CYS A 143 -4.33 -9.29 -6.35
C CYS A 143 -2.96 -9.12 -7.03
N GLU A 144 -1.88 -9.54 -6.36
CA GLU A 144 -0.53 -9.48 -6.90
C GLU A 144 -0.32 -10.42 -8.09
N GLN A 145 -0.80 -11.67 -7.98
CA GLN A 145 -0.74 -12.63 -9.07
C GLN A 145 -1.57 -12.16 -10.27
N VAL A 146 -2.80 -11.68 -10.05
CA VAL A 146 -3.67 -11.14 -11.11
C VAL A 146 -3.02 -9.93 -11.81
N PHE A 147 -2.46 -9.00 -11.05
CA PHE A 147 -1.81 -7.80 -11.59
C PHE A 147 -0.57 -8.12 -12.42
N SER A 148 0.22 -9.11 -11.97
CA SER A 148 1.41 -9.59 -12.67
C SER A 148 1.08 -10.23 -14.00
N VAL A 149 0.10 -11.16 -14.03
CA VAL A 149 -0.32 -11.86 -15.25
C VAL A 149 -1.01 -10.91 -16.23
N ALA A 150 -1.82 -9.97 -15.73
CA ALA A 150 -2.54 -9.00 -16.57
C ALA A 150 -1.60 -8.07 -17.37
N ALA A 151 -0.35 -7.90 -16.94
CA ALA A 151 0.66 -7.08 -17.62
C ALA A 151 0.91 -7.49 -19.08
N ALA A 152 0.61 -8.73 -19.44
CA ALA A 152 0.82 -9.25 -20.79
C ALA A 152 -0.37 -9.02 -21.75
N HIS A 153 -1.61 -8.85 -21.25
CA HIS A 153 -2.80 -9.06 -22.09
C HIS A 153 -4.03 -8.16 -21.84
N ALA A 154 -4.17 -7.42 -20.72
CA ALA A 154 -5.44 -6.72 -20.42
C ALA A 154 -5.30 -5.39 -19.63
N ASN A 155 -5.74 -4.28 -20.22
CA ASN A 155 -5.67 -2.94 -19.62
C ASN A 155 -6.67 -2.70 -18.48
N SER A 156 -7.81 -3.41 -18.42
CA SER A 156 -8.85 -3.19 -17.39
C SER A 156 -8.58 -3.91 -16.07
N VAL A 157 -7.85 -5.02 -16.11
CA VAL A 157 -7.65 -5.91 -14.94
C VAL A 157 -6.63 -5.32 -13.96
N ARG A 158 -5.57 -4.66 -14.44
CA ARG A 158 -4.57 -4.02 -13.56
C ARG A 158 -5.20 -2.92 -12.68
N PRO A 159 -5.95 -1.95 -13.22
CA PRO A 159 -6.68 -0.98 -12.40
C PRO A 159 -7.68 -1.64 -11.45
N ALA A 160 -8.39 -2.69 -11.89
CA ALA A 160 -9.33 -3.41 -11.05
C ALA A 160 -8.64 -4.10 -9.85
N ALA A 161 -7.48 -4.73 -10.07
CA ALA A 161 -6.70 -5.37 -9.00
C ALA A 161 -6.19 -4.33 -7.98
N ARG A 162 -5.70 -3.18 -8.45
CA ARG A 162 -5.30 -2.06 -7.58
C ARG A 162 -6.49 -1.50 -6.78
N ALA A 163 -7.62 -1.30 -7.44
CA ALA A 163 -8.84 -0.81 -6.80
C ALA A 163 -9.36 -1.83 -5.75
N ALA A 164 -9.36 -3.12 -6.08
CA ALA A 164 -9.75 -4.16 -5.14
C ALA A 164 -8.85 -4.18 -3.91
N LEU A 165 -7.53 -4.20 -4.12
CA LEU A 165 -6.52 -4.18 -3.05
C LEU A 165 -6.73 -2.99 -2.10
N THR A 166 -6.85 -1.79 -2.65
CA THR A 166 -7.05 -0.57 -1.83
C THR A 166 -8.41 -0.56 -1.12
N GLN A 167 -9.48 -1.02 -1.77
CA GLN A 167 -10.81 -1.05 -1.15
C GLN A 167 -10.86 -2.00 0.05
N PHE A 168 -10.46 -3.27 -0.12
CA PHE A 168 -10.57 -4.22 0.98
C PHE A 168 -9.57 -3.95 2.08
N LEU A 169 -8.35 -3.45 1.78
CA LEU A 169 -7.39 -3.12 2.83
C LEU A 169 -7.87 -1.95 3.68
N ASN A 170 -8.43 -0.91 3.06
CA ASN A 170 -8.99 0.21 3.80
C ASN A 170 -10.14 -0.27 4.69
N SER A 171 -11.08 -1.03 4.12
CA SER A 171 -12.21 -1.57 4.88
C SER A 171 -11.77 -2.51 6.00
N TYR A 172 -10.80 -3.39 5.75
CA TYR A 172 -10.28 -4.29 6.78
C TYR A 172 -9.67 -3.52 7.94
N VAL A 173 -8.80 -2.55 7.67
CA VAL A 173 -8.18 -1.74 8.73
C VAL A 173 -9.25 -0.95 9.49
N GLN A 174 -10.20 -0.33 8.80
CA GLN A 174 -11.32 0.37 9.44
C GLN A 174 -12.17 -0.56 10.30
N ASN A 175 -12.53 -1.75 9.81
CA ASN A 175 -13.32 -2.72 10.58
C ASN A 175 -12.56 -3.19 11.83
N ARG A 176 -11.26 -3.48 11.71
CA ARG A 176 -10.41 -3.85 12.86
C ARG A 176 -10.27 -2.72 13.87
N LEU A 177 -10.24 -1.48 13.42
CA LEU A 177 -10.18 -0.30 14.29
C LEU A 177 -11.56 0.10 14.83
N ALA A 178 -12.67 -0.20 14.16
CA ALA A 178 -14.03 0.11 14.60
C ALA A 178 -14.46 -0.76 15.78
N ILE A 179 -14.01 -2.02 15.83
CA ILE A 179 -14.05 -2.89 17.03
C ILE A 179 -13.40 -2.19 18.24
N SER A 180 -12.64 -1.10 18.05
CA SER A 180 -12.03 -0.31 19.12
C SER A 180 -12.91 0.73 19.80
N PHE A 181 -14.16 0.94 19.37
CA PHE A 181 -15.06 1.95 19.96
C PHE A 181 -16.25 1.39 20.75
N GLU A 182 -16.56 0.10 20.60
CA GLU A 182 -17.66 -0.57 21.31
C GLU A 182 -17.09 -1.43 22.45
N GLU A 183 -17.25 -0.93 23.68
CA GLU A 183 -17.27 -1.58 25.01
C GLU A 183 -16.19 -2.63 25.45
N GLU A 184 -15.49 -2.25 26.52
CA GLU A 184 -14.97 -3.02 27.68
C GLU A 184 -13.79 -4.03 27.61
N GLU A 185 -13.34 -4.58 26.48
CA GLU A 185 -12.18 -5.51 26.47
C GLU A 185 -10.90 -4.93 25.83
N GLN A 186 -10.00 -4.43 26.68
CA GLN A 186 -8.66 -3.93 26.29
C GLN A 186 -7.83 -4.93 25.48
N THR A 187 -8.12 -6.23 25.59
CA THR A 187 -7.42 -7.35 24.94
C THR A 187 -7.70 -7.44 23.43
N GLU A 188 -8.96 -7.30 23.01
CA GLU A 188 -9.31 -7.37 21.57
C GLU A 188 -8.77 -6.16 20.80
N HIS A 189 -8.71 -4.99 21.45
CA HIS A 189 -8.07 -3.79 20.90
C HIS A 189 -6.57 -3.99 20.61
N ILE A 190 -5.87 -4.77 21.45
CA ILE A 190 -4.47 -5.08 21.24
C ILE A 190 -4.32 -6.06 20.06
N GLY A 191 -5.17 -7.09 19.99
CA GLY A 191 -5.18 -8.06 18.89
C GLY A 191 -5.38 -7.40 17.52
N ALA A 192 -6.36 -6.49 17.41
CA ALA A 192 -6.59 -5.71 16.19
C ALA A 192 -5.36 -4.92 15.72
N ARG A 193 -4.68 -4.24 16.65
CA ARG A 193 -3.50 -3.44 16.34
C ARG A 193 -2.26 -4.30 16.07
N MET A 194 -2.15 -5.46 16.71
CA MET A 194 -1.11 -6.44 16.41
C MET A 194 -1.24 -6.99 15.00
N ASP A 195 -2.45 -7.30 14.54
CA ASP A 195 -2.67 -7.78 13.18
C ASP A 195 -2.34 -6.70 12.14
N ILE A 196 -2.68 -5.43 12.40
CA ILE A 196 -2.26 -4.32 11.53
C ILE A 196 -0.73 -4.16 11.52
N THR A 197 -0.09 -4.31 12.68
CA THR A 197 1.39 -4.27 12.79
C THR A 197 2.02 -5.39 11.96
N ALA A 198 1.54 -6.62 12.11
CA ALA A 198 2.01 -7.79 11.37
C ALA A 198 1.76 -7.64 9.86
N LEU A 199 0.61 -7.07 9.47
CA LEU A 199 0.30 -6.77 8.07
C LEU A 199 1.32 -5.79 7.44
N ILE A 200 1.70 -4.73 8.17
CA ILE A 200 2.73 -3.79 7.71
C ILE A 200 4.08 -4.50 7.58
N SER A 201 4.50 -5.27 8.59
CA SER A 201 5.76 -6.02 8.56
C SER A 201 5.83 -7.01 7.39
N GLU A 202 4.73 -7.71 7.09
CA GLU A 202 4.65 -8.63 5.95
C GLU A 202 4.72 -7.89 4.60
N LEU A 203 4.05 -6.74 4.47
CA LEU A 203 4.17 -5.89 3.27
C LEU A 203 5.59 -5.34 3.07
N VAL A 204 6.25 -4.97 4.17
CA VAL A 204 7.67 -4.57 4.15
C VAL A 204 8.55 -5.74 3.69
N ALA A 205 8.34 -6.94 4.24
CA ALA A 205 9.08 -8.13 3.84
C ALA A 205 8.90 -8.45 2.35
N ARG A 206 7.66 -8.35 1.83
CA ARG A 206 7.36 -8.53 0.39
C ARG A 206 8.05 -7.48 -0.48
N MET A 207 8.02 -6.22 -0.06
CA MET A 207 8.67 -5.11 -0.77
C MET A 207 10.20 -5.30 -0.83
N VAL A 208 10.82 -5.67 0.29
CA VAL A 208 12.26 -5.95 0.38
C VAL A 208 12.62 -7.20 -0.42
N GLY A 209 11.86 -8.29 -0.28
CA GLY A 209 12.08 -9.55 -0.99
C GLY A 209 11.98 -9.43 -2.51
N ARG A 210 11.04 -8.63 -3.03
CA ARG A 210 10.98 -8.35 -4.47
C ARG A 210 12.19 -7.57 -4.96
N SER A 211 12.62 -6.57 -4.18
CA SER A 211 13.78 -5.77 -4.53
C SER A 211 15.09 -6.58 -4.56
N THR A 212 15.21 -7.65 -3.76
CA THR A 212 16.39 -8.54 -3.79
C THR A 212 16.36 -9.49 -4.98
N VAL A 213 15.19 -10.03 -5.32
CA VAL A 213 15.00 -10.89 -6.51
C VAL A 213 15.27 -10.11 -7.81
N GLU A 214 14.77 -8.87 -7.93
CA GLU A 214 15.07 -7.98 -9.06
C GLU A 214 16.57 -7.69 -9.21
N ARG A 215 17.27 -7.53 -8.08
CA ARG A 215 18.73 -7.33 -8.06
C ARG A 215 19.49 -8.57 -8.50
N ALA A 216 19.03 -9.76 -8.12
CA ALA A 216 19.65 -11.04 -8.49
C ALA A 216 19.45 -11.40 -9.97
N LEU A 217 18.31 -11.00 -10.57
CA LEU A 217 17.94 -11.34 -11.95
C LEU A 217 18.52 -10.38 -13.02
N GLY A 218 19.38 -9.42 -12.63
CA GLY A 218 20.27 -8.67 -13.52
C GLY A 218 19.63 -8.09 -14.79
N LYS A 219 19.01 -6.90 -14.70
CA LYS A 219 18.77 -5.86 -15.75
C LYS A 219 18.39 -6.21 -17.21
N GLU A 220 18.20 -7.45 -17.64
CA GLU A 220 18.07 -7.77 -19.08
C GLU A 220 16.67 -8.10 -19.58
N ASN A 221 15.62 -7.95 -18.76
CA ASN A 221 14.26 -8.18 -19.22
C ASN A 221 13.43 -6.89 -19.20
N ASP A 222 13.14 -6.33 -20.39
CA ASP A 222 12.13 -5.28 -20.65
C ASP A 222 10.76 -5.61 -20.01
N LEU A 223 10.50 -6.89 -19.74
CA LEU A 223 9.32 -7.40 -19.04
C LEU A 223 9.26 -6.95 -17.57
N VAL A 224 10.40 -6.84 -16.87
CA VAL A 224 10.44 -6.44 -15.44
C VAL A 224 10.13 -4.95 -15.28
N GLN A 225 10.57 -4.11 -16.23
CA GLN A 225 10.19 -2.68 -16.24
C GLN A 225 8.69 -2.48 -16.49
N LYS A 226 8.06 -3.32 -17.33
CA LYS A 226 6.61 -3.30 -17.55
C LYS A 226 5.80 -3.75 -16.34
N GLN A 227 6.38 -4.54 -15.44
CA GLN A 227 5.66 -5.14 -14.32
C GLN A 227 5.44 -4.19 -13.14
N GLN A 228 6.13 -3.04 -13.06
CA GLN A 228 5.98 -2.06 -11.96
C GLN A 228 5.86 -2.74 -10.57
N PRO A 229 6.88 -3.51 -10.16
CA PRO A 229 6.79 -4.50 -9.08
C PRO A 229 6.44 -3.93 -7.70
N LEU A 230 6.64 -2.62 -7.53
CA LEU A 230 6.34 -1.89 -6.31
C LEU A 230 4.96 -1.23 -6.26
N LEU A 231 4.24 -1.15 -7.37
CA LEU A 231 3.03 -0.33 -7.41
C LEU A 231 1.97 -0.85 -6.44
N LEU A 232 1.73 -2.17 -6.41
CA LEU A 232 0.78 -2.79 -5.48
C LEU A 232 1.22 -2.71 -4.01
N PRO A 233 2.47 -3.05 -3.63
CA PRO A 233 2.93 -2.83 -2.26
C PRO A 233 2.78 -1.39 -1.77
N LEU A 234 3.11 -0.40 -2.62
CA LEU A 234 2.94 1.01 -2.26
C LEU A 234 1.46 1.38 -2.12
N ASP A 235 0.59 0.93 -3.03
CA ASP A 235 -0.85 1.17 -2.93
C ASP A 235 -1.47 0.51 -1.67
N ALA A 236 -1.01 -0.68 -1.29
CA ALA A 236 -1.40 -1.34 -0.06
C ALA A 236 -0.99 -0.54 1.18
N LEU A 237 0.27 -0.08 1.21
CA LEU A 237 0.78 0.77 2.29
C LEU A 237 0.01 2.08 2.39
N ILE A 238 -0.29 2.76 1.28
CA ILE A 238 -1.12 3.97 1.27
C ILE A 238 -2.48 3.66 1.89
N SER A 239 -3.11 2.56 1.47
CA SER A 239 -4.43 2.16 1.97
C SER A 239 -4.43 1.97 3.49
N ILE A 240 -3.48 1.20 4.01
CA ILE A 240 -3.36 0.94 5.46
C ILE A 240 -3.05 2.22 6.21
N LEU A 241 -2.02 2.96 5.79
CA LEU A 241 -1.61 4.18 6.47
C LEU A 241 -2.70 5.26 6.43
N SER A 242 -3.49 5.34 5.35
CA SER A 242 -4.59 6.30 5.23
C SER A 242 -5.73 6.04 6.22
N ALA A 243 -5.94 4.79 6.62
CA ALA A 243 -6.94 4.40 7.60
C ALA A 243 -6.47 4.60 9.05
N LEU A 244 -5.17 4.84 9.28
CA LEU A 244 -4.62 5.09 10.61
C LEU A 244 -4.79 6.55 11.05
N GLU A 245 -4.94 6.75 12.35
CA GLU A 245 -4.93 8.04 13.03
C GLU A 245 -3.71 8.16 13.96
N PRO A 246 -3.14 9.36 14.16
CA PRO A 246 -2.01 9.57 15.08
C PRO A 246 -2.26 8.99 16.49
N SER A 247 -3.48 9.17 17.02
CA SER A 247 -3.92 8.66 18.32
C SER A 247 -3.72 7.15 18.50
N ILE A 248 -3.82 6.37 17.42
CA ILE A 248 -3.62 4.92 17.44
C ILE A 248 -2.14 4.59 17.64
N LEU A 249 -1.23 5.34 17.01
CA LEU A 249 0.21 5.18 17.20
C LEU A 249 0.63 5.57 18.62
N GLU A 250 0.00 6.59 19.21
CA GLU A 250 0.23 6.96 20.62
C GLU A 250 -0.15 5.82 21.57
N ARG A 251 -1.25 5.13 21.28
CA ARG A 251 -1.78 4.09 22.16
C ARG A 251 -1.13 2.73 21.93
N HIS A 252 -0.43 2.52 20.81
CA HIS A 252 0.16 1.23 20.46
C HIS A 252 1.57 1.35 19.91
N ARG A 253 2.53 1.35 20.84
CA ARG A 253 3.96 1.48 20.59
C ARG A 253 4.54 0.44 19.61
N PRO A 254 4.12 -0.84 19.58
CA PRO A 254 4.61 -1.81 18.59
C PRO A 254 4.35 -1.37 17.14
N LEU A 255 3.16 -0.85 16.84
CA LEU A 255 2.84 -0.32 15.50
C LEU A 255 3.70 0.88 15.14
N PHE A 256 3.88 1.82 16.07
CA PHE A 256 4.80 2.95 15.87
C PHE A 256 6.23 2.46 15.58
N ASN A 257 6.71 1.48 16.35
CA ASN A 257 8.05 0.92 16.18
C ASN A 257 8.19 0.15 14.86
N SER A 258 7.17 -0.58 14.38
CA SER A 258 7.20 -1.25 13.07
C SER A 258 7.24 -0.22 11.93
N ILE A 259 6.41 0.83 11.99
CA ILE A 259 6.44 1.89 10.98
C ILE A 259 7.80 2.61 10.96
N LYS A 260 8.32 2.97 12.14
CA LYS A 260 9.58 3.68 12.30
C LYS A 260 10.81 2.82 12.00
N GLY A 261 10.82 1.58 12.47
CA GLY A 261 11.99 0.70 12.49
C GLY A 261 12.08 -0.26 11.31
N GLU A 262 10.96 -0.56 10.64
CA GLU A 262 10.91 -1.47 9.50
C GLU A 262 10.48 -0.74 8.24
N LEU A 263 9.31 -0.10 8.26
CA LEU A 263 8.73 0.51 7.05
C LEU A 263 9.54 1.71 6.56
N LEU A 264 9.87 2.67 7.42
CA LEU A 264 10.66 3.84 7.03
C LEU A 264 12.02 3.44 6.45
N PRO A 265 12.83 2.60 7.14
CA PRO A 265 14.08 2.13 6.59
C PRO A 265 13.91 1.35 5.31
N ALA A 266 12.85 0.55 5.13
CA ALA A 266 12.60 -0.17 3.89
C ALA A 266 12.28 0.78 2.72
N ILE A 267 11.45 1.79 2.95
CA ILE A 267 11.14 2.83 1.96
C ILE A 267 12.40 3.62 1.61
N ILE A 268 13.13 4.10 2.61
CA ILE A 268 14.37 4.87 2.43
C ILE A 268 15.42 4.01 1.73
N CYS A 269 15.61 2.74 2.13
CA CYS A 269 16.49 1.80 1.46
C CYS A 269 16.05 1.57 0.02
N TYR A 270 14.77 1.52 -0.30
CA TYR A 270 14.36 1.40 -1.70
C TYR A 270 14.74 2.63 -2.53
N LEU A 271 14.66 3.83 -1.94
CA LEU A 271 15.10 5.08 -2.56
C LEU A 271 16.64 5.19 -2.64
N HIS A 272 17.34 4.70 -1.60
CA HIS A 272 18.78 4.87 -1.37
C HIS A 272 19.63 3.65 -1.70
N ALA A 273 19.06 2.49 -2.03
CA ALA A 273 19.77 1.29 -2.54
C ALA A 273 20.51 1.56 -3.87
N SER A 274 20.48 2.82 -4.32
CA SER A 274 21.30 3.41 -5.36
C SER A 274 22.52 4.20 -4.84
N GLY A 275 23.05 3.92 -3.64
CA GLY A 275 24.09 4.75 -3.02
C GLY A 275 25.35 4.08 -2.48
N ARG A 276 25.42 2.75 -2.35
CA ARG A 276 26.66 2.08 -1.92
C ARG A 276 27.06 1.02 -2.93
N LYS A 277 28.19 1.27 -3.62
CA LYS A 277 28.98 0.19 -4.23
C LYS A 277 29.44 -0.71 -3.08
N SER A 278 28.72 -1.79 -2.81
CA SER A 278 29.32 -2.92 -2.11
C SER A 278 30.37 -3.50 -3.06
N SER A 279 31.65 -3.38 -2.70
CA SER A 279 32.65 -4.29 -3.26
C SER A 279 32.24 -5.72 -2.93
N PRO A 280 32.54 -6.71 -3.78
CA PRO A 280 32.16 -8.08 -3.53
C PRO A 280 33.09 -8.64 -2.46
N ASN A 281 32.62 -8.76 -1.22
CA ASN A 281 33.14 -9.70 -0.25
C ASN A 281 31.94 -10.42 0.38
N PRO A 282 31.80 -11.74 0.22
CA PRO A 282 30.71 -12.50 0.80
C PRO A 282 31.16 -13.02 2.17
N GLU A 283 30.79 -12.35 3.26
CA GLU A 283 30.80 -12.96 4.59
C GLU A 283 29.94 -12.14 5.58
N CYS A 284 29.02 -12.86 6.23
CA CYS A 284 28.29 -12.56 7.46
C CYS A 284 27.33 -11.34 7.56
N SER A 285 26.04 -11.71 7.61
CA SER A 285 25.10 -11.43 8.72
C SER A 285 25.46 -10.32 9.71
N ASP A 286 24.63 -9.28 9.76
CA ASP A 286 24.03 -8.76 11.01
C ASP A 286 22.97 -7.67 10.72
N LEU A 287 21.96 -7.65 11.58
CA LEU A 287 20.81 -6.74 11.69
C LEU A 287 21.24 -5.24 11.64
N PRO A 288 20.40 -4.29 11.15
CA PRO A 288 20.85 -2.90 11.03
C PRO A 288 21.03 -2.24 12.40
N THR A 289 22.29 -1.94 12.75
CA THR A 289 22.70 -1.06 13.85
C THR A 289 22.61 0.42 13.43
N PRO A 290 22.52 1.36 14.38
CA PRO A 290 21.87 2.66 14.17
C PRO A 290 22.70 3.66 13.35
N ILE A 291 21.95 4.60 12.77
CA ILE A 291 22.38 5.77 11.98
C ILE A 291 23.69 6.38 12.54
N PRO A 292 24.76 6.54 11.72
CA PRO A 292 25.98 7.17 12.18
C PRO A 292 25.75 8.67 12.45
N LYS A 293 26.06 9.11 13.66
CA LYS A 293 26.29 10.51 14.03
C LYS A 293 27.53 11.01 13.27
N ALA A 294 27.36 11.59 12.09
CA ALA A 294 28.40 12.36 11.42
C ALA A 294 27.82 13.66 10.88
N SER A 295 28.25 14.77 11.47
CA SER A 295 27.88 16.14 11.17
C SER A 295 27.99 16.46 9.67
N LEU A 296 26.86 16.77 9.03
CA LEU A 296 26.75 17.16 7.62
C LEU A 296 27.03 18.66 7.37
N LEU A 297 27.57 19.40 8.35
CA LEU A 297 27.79 20.85 8.24
C LEU A 297 29.09 21.30 7.54
N SER A 298 29.92 20.40 7.01
CA SER A 298 31.21 20.80 6.39
C SER A 298 31.14 21.19 4.90
N ARG A 299 29.95 21.25 4.28
CA ARG A 299 29.83 21.62 2.85
C ARG A 299 29.34 23.02 2.56
N VAL A 300 29.13 23.86 3.57
CA VAL A 300 28.80 25.29 3.38
C VAL A 300 30.00 26.12 3.83
N GLY A 301 30.91 26.43 2.91
CA GLY A 301 32.06 27.29 3.23
C GLY A 301 32.92 27.67 2.03
N ARG A 302 32.85 28.96 1.65
CA ARG A 302 33.76 29.74 0.79
C ARG A 302 33.69 29.51 -0.73
N LYS A 303 32.91 30.38 -1.41
CA LYS A 303 33.36 30.96 -2.68
C LYS A 303 34.14 32.24 -2.35
N GLN A 304 35.47 32.18 -2.39
CA GLN A 304 36.30 33.37 -2.57
C GLN A 304 36.59 33.57 -4.05
N LEU A 305 36.59 34.85 -4.40
CA LEU A 305 36.80 35.44 -5.71
C LEU A 305 38.27 35.29 -6.14
N SER A 306 38.53 34.64 -7.27
CA SER A 306 39.71 34.95 -8.09
C SER A 306 39.52 34.45 -9.53
N THR A 307 39.82 35.35 -10.45
CA THR A 307 39.88 35.21 -11.90
C THR A 307 40.90 34.15 -12.33
N ASP A 308 40.56 33.34 -13.34
CA ASP A 308 41.34 33.17 -14.59
C ASP A 308 40.83 31.99 -15.43
N THR A 309 40.42 32.35 -16.65
CA THR A 309 40.46 31.64 -17.95
C THR A 309 40.25 30.12 -18.10
N SER A 310 39.25 29.81 -18.95
CA SER A 310 39.14 28.69 -19.90
C SER A 310 39.12 27.24 -19.38
N ASN A 311 37.92 26.67 -19.24
CA ASN A 311 37.38 25.64 -20.14
C ASN A 311 36.02 25.14 -19.62
N THR A 312 35.07 25.03 -20.53
CA THR A 312 33.71 24.54 -20.31
C THR A 312 33.73 23.11 -19.76
N ASN A 313 33.41 22.95 -18.48
CA ASN A 313 32.87 21.73 -17.88
C ASN A 313 32.13 22.11 -16.59
N SER A 314 30.81 22.18 -16.68
CA SER A 314 29.90 22.41 -15.56
C SER A 314 30.06 21.29 -14.51
N PRO A 315 30.22 21.60 -13.20
CA PRO A 315 30.38 20.55 -12.20
C PRO A 315 29.02 19.97 -11.78
N SER A 316 28.81 18.73 -12.22
CA SER A 316 28.32 17.58 -11.44
C SER A 316 27.09 17.78 -10.54
N SER A 317 25.92 17.66 -11.15
CA SER A 317 24.74 17.05 -10.53
C SER A 317 25.16 15.78 -9.78
N ALA A 318 24.70 15.61 -8.54
CA ALA A 318 24.89 14.38 -7.78
C ALA A 318 24.60 13.17 -8.68
N ILE A 319 25.58 12.28 -8.84
CA ILE A 319 25.48 11.11 -9.71
C ILE A 319 24.45 10.17 -9.07
N ILE A 320 23.19 10.35 -9.46
CA ILE A 320 22.12 9.39 -9.19
C ILE A 320 22.51 8.13 -9.96
N SER A 321 22.80 7.04 -9.25
CA SER A 321 23.18 5.79 -9.89
C SER A 321 22.05 5.26 -10.79
N PRO A 322 22.36 4.46 -11.83
CA PRO A 322 21.38 3.98 -12.83
C PRO A 322 20.20 3.17 -12.29
N THR A 323 20.12 2.90 -10.98
CA THR A 323 19.12 2.01 -10.36
C THR A 323 18.08 2.78 -9.52
N ALA A 324 18.41 3.92 -8.89
CA ALA A 324 17.39 4.89 -8.41
C ALA A 324 16.58 5.47 -9.58
N LYS A 325 17.22 5.52 -10.75
CA LYS A 325 16.57 5.78 -12.03
C LYS A 325 15.43 4.78 -12.29
N ILE A 326 15.68 3.48 -12.17
CA ILE A 326 14.73 2.40 -12.51
C ILE A 326 13.51 2.35 -11.56
N ALA A 327 13.73 2.55 -10.26
CA ALA A 327 12.67 2.51 -9.23
C ALA A 327 11.62 3.63 -9.36
N LEU A 328 12.05 4.83 -9.71
CA LEU A 328 11.21 6.03 -9.83
C LEU A 328 11.01 6.50 -11.28
N GLU A 329 11.50 5.73 -12.27
CA GLU A 329 11.31 6.01 -13.70
C GLU A 329 9.82 5.95 -14.08
N GLY A 330 9.03 5.08 -13.44
CA GLY A 330 7.58 5.02 -13.58
C GLY A 330 6.88 6.19 -12.88
N ALA A 331 6.11 7.00 -13.64
CA ALA A 331 5.36 8.12 -13.08
C ALA A 331 4.38 7.71 -11.98
N GLU A 332 3.80 6.52 -12.09
CA GLU A 332 2.85 5.97 -11.11
C GLU A 332 3.56 5.55 -9.81
N SER A 333 4.71 4.87 -9.90
CA SER A 333 5.50 4.50 -8.71
C SER A 333 5.99 5.73 -7.95
N ALA A 334 6.44 6.77 -8.66
CA ALA A 334 6.83 8.05 -8.05
C ALA A 334 5.65 8.75 -7.35
N ARG A 335 4.44 8.65 -7.93
CA ARG A 335 3.22 9.16 -7.31
C ARG A 335 2.87 8.37 -6.05
N SER A 336 2.76 7.04 -6.13
CA SER A 336 2.42 6.20 -4.97
C SER A 336 3.45 6.37 -3.85
N PHE A 337 4.75 6.46 -4.18
CA PHE A 337 5.78 6.77 -3.20
C PHE A 337 5.53 8.10 -2.46
N ASN A 338 5.27 9.20 -3.18
CA ASN A 338 4.99 10.49 -2.55
C ASN A 338 3.70 10.45 -1.70
N HIS A 339 2.72 9.61 -2.06
CA HIS A 339 1.52 9.42 -1.23
C HIS A 339 1.84 8.63 0.05
N VAL A 340 2.74 7.64 0.00
CA VAL A 340 3.22 6.98 1.23
C VAL A 340 3.91 8.00 2.14
N VAL A 341 4.80 8.83 1.60
CA VAL A 341 5.45 9.90 2.37
C VAL A 341 4.43 10.86 2.97
N GLU A 342 3.41 11.26 2.20
CA GLU A 342 2.31 12.10 2.67
C GLU A 342 1.58 11.51 3.87
N GLN A 343 1.24 10.22 3.81
CA GLN A 343 0.58 9.54 4.93
C GLN A 343 1.49 9.42 6.15
N LEU A 344 2.79 9.15 5.96
CA LEU A 344 3.75 9.08 7.06
C LEU A 344 3.94 10.44 7.75
N LEU A 345 4.04 11.53 6.97
CA LEU A 345 4.10 12.89 7.52
C LEU A 345 2.81 13.24 8.28
N ARG A 346 1.63 12.88 7.74
CA ARG A 346 0.34 13.06 8.43
C ARG A 346 0.30 12.37 9.79
N LEU A 347 0.89 11.18 9.89
CA LEU A 347 0.92 10.42 11.15
C LEU A 347 1.97 10.94 12.13
N PHE A 348 3.18 11.30 11.66
CA PHE A 348 4.28 11.68 12.55
C PHE A 348 4.27 13.13 13.02
N THR A 349 3.85 14.08 12.19
CA THR A 349 3.90 15.51 12.55
C THR A 349 3.13 15.82 13.85
N PRO A 350 1.88 15.34 14.04
CA PRO A 350 1.15 15.59 15.29
C PRO A 350 1.78 14.89 16.50
N LEU A 351 2.33 13.69 16.31
CA LEU A 351 2.99 12.93 17.37
C LEU A 351 4.21 13.66 17.94
N ALA A 352 4.91 14.44 17.13
CA ALA A 352 6.09 15.20 17.55
C ALA A 352 5.74 16.38 18.46
N LEU A 353 4.52 16.91 18.33
CA LEU A 353 4.01 18.01 19.15
C LEU A 353 3.30 17.53 20.41
N SER A 354 2.83 16.27 20.40
CA SER A 354 2.24 15.61 21.55
C SER A 354 3.31 15.23 22.60
N SER A 355 2.90 15.09 23.87
CA SER A 355 3.77 14.56 24.94
C SER A 355 4.04 13.04 24.84
N PHE A 356 3.67 12.40 23.72
CA PHE A 356 3.77 10.95 23.52
C PHE A 356 5.21 10.43 23.58
N ASN A 357 6.17 11.16 23.00
CA ASN A 357 7.58 10.75 22.98
C ASN A 357 8.43 11.62 23.90
N SER A 358 9.32 10.95 24.65
CA SER A 358 10.28 11.61 25.53
C SER A 358 11.36 12.39 24.77
N ASP A 359 11.54 12.15 23.45
CA ASP A 359 12.47 12.88 22.59
C ASP A 359 11.79 13.36 21.29
N PRO A 360 11.27 14.60 21.25
CA PRO A 360 10.68 15.18 20.04
C PRO A 360 11.69 15.33 18.89
N ASN A 361 12.99 15.35 19.18
CA ASN A 361 14.02 15.41 18.13
C ASN A 361 14.06 14.15 17.28
N GLU A 362 13.68 13.00 17.84
CA GLU A 362 13.68 11.75 17.11
C GLU A 362 12.66 11.77 15.98
N ILE A 363 11.41 12.17 16.26
CA ILE A 363 10.38 12.29 15.22
C ILE A 363 10.76 13.38 14.22
N PHE A 364 11.35 14.49 14.67
CA PHE A 364 11.84 15.53 13.77
C PHE A 364 12.83 14.96 12.73
N VAL A 365 13.84 14.21 13.17
CA VAL A 365 14.82 13.58 12.27
C VAL A 365 14.15 12.65 11.25
N LEU A 366 13.13 11.89 11.66
CA LEU A 366 12.38 11.03 10.74
C LEU A 366 11.60 11.85 9.69
N THR A 367 10.93 12.92 10.12
CA THR A 367 10.20 13.81 9.19
C THR A 367 11.14 14.54 8.24
N GLU A 368 12.30 14.98 8.72
CA GLU A 368 13.37 15.59 7.93
C GLU A 368 13.87 14.63 6.85
N GLU A 369 14.12 13.37 7.20
CA GLU A 369 14.58 12.35 6.26
C GLU A 369 13.49 11.99 5.23
N LEU A 370 12.22 11.97 5.62
CA LEU A 370 11.09 11.79 4.69
C LEU A 370 11.00 12.94 3.67
N TRP A 371 11.17 14.19 4.12
CA TRP A 371 11.19 15.35 3.23
C TRP A 371 12.39 15.32 2.29
N ARG A 372 13.59 15.04 2.80
CA ARG A 372 14.79 14.85 1.98
C ARG A 372 14.57 13.78 0.91
N SER A 373 14.02 12.65 1.33
CA SER A 373 13.70 11.49 0.49
C SER A 373 12.70 11.80 -0.61
N ALA A 374 11.67 12.61 -0.32
CA ALA A 374 10.69 13.02 -1.32
C ALA A 374 11.21 14.09 -2.29
N LEU A 375 11.97 15.07 -1.77
CA LEU A 375 12.35 16.26 -2.53
C LEU A 375 13.60 16.06 -3.39
N LEU A 376 14.63 15.41 -2.86
CA LEU A 376 15.95 15.42 -3.48
C LEU A 376 16.31 14.09 -4.14
N VAL A 377 15.78 12.97 -3.65
CA VAL A 377 16.13 11.64 -4.17
C VAL A 377 15.54 11.34 -5.57
N PRO A 378 14.28 11.69 -5.88
CA PRO A 378 13.74 11.45 -7.22
C PRO A 378 14.49 12.28 -8.28
N PRO A 379 14.63 11.76 -9.52
CA PRO A 379 15.19 12.54 -10.61
C PRO A 379 14.34 13.78 -10.88
N ILE A 380 14.96 14.88 -11.30
CA ILE A 380 14.28 16.18 -11.50
C ILE A 380 13.00 16.03 -12.31
N SER A 381 13.01 15.24 -13.40
CA SER A 381 11.84 14.96 -14.25
C SER A 381 10.62 14.38 -13.54
N ARG A 382 10.78 13.84 -12.33
CA ARG A 382 9.74 13.20 -11.51
C ARG A 382 9.43 13.94 -10.22
N ARG A 383 10.15 15.02 -9.90
CA ARG A 383 9.91 15.83 -8.69
C ARG A 383 8.61 16.64 -8.72
N THR A 384 7.89 16.66 -9.83
CA THR A 384 6.56 17.28 -9.91
C THR A 384 5.60 16.73 -8.85
N GLU A 385 5.66 15.43 -8.52
CA GLU A 385 4.79 14.88 -7.46
C GLU A 385 5.21 15.33 -6.06
N ALA A 386 6.51 15.56 -5.81
CA ALA A 386 7.01 16.12 -4.56
C ALA A 386 6.63 17.60 -4.41
N ILE A 387 6.67 18.38 -5.50
CA ILE A 387 6.18 19.77 -5.53
C ILE A 387 4.68 19.82 -5.22
N ARG A 388 3.89 18.89 -5.78
CA ARG A 388 2.45 18.79 -5.48
C ARG A 388 2.19 18.37 -4.04
N LEU A 389 3.03 17.50 -3.47
CA LEU A 389 2.97 17.13 -2.06
C LEU A 389 3.12 18.36 -1.17
N ILE A 390 4.16 19.19 -1.39
CA ILE A 390 4.34 20.45 -0.64
C ILE A 390 3.10 21.32 -0.73
N LYS A 391 2.59 21.53 -1.95
CA LYS A 391 1.39 22.35 -2.19
C LYS A 391 0.15 21.80 -1.49
N ARG A 392 -0.09 20.48 -1.50
CA ARG A 392 -1.23 19.86 -0.79
C ARG A 392 -1.12 20.10 0.70
N ARG A 393 0.06 19.89 1.28
CA ARG A 393 0.31 20.15 2.71
C ARG A 393 0.12 21.63 3.04
N CYS A 394 0.61 22.53 2.20
CA CYS A 394 0.41 23.97 2.34
C CYS A 394 -1.08 24.39 2.39
N ILE A 395 -1.93 23.75 1.59
CA ILE A 395 -3.38 24.03 1.59
C ILE A 395 -4.04 23.55 2.89
N ASP A 396 -3.56 22.45 3.46
CA ASP A 396 -3.97 21.94 4.78
C ASP A 396 -3.26 22.71 5.91
N GLN A 397 -3.75 23.94 6.15
CA GLN A 397 -3.12 24.95 7.01
C GLN A 397 -2.75 24.44 8.41
N ASN A 398 -3.61 23.63 9.03
CA ASN A 398 -3.37 23.09 10.37
C ASN A 398 -2.17 22.14 10.37
N SER A 399 -2.14 21.20 9.42
CA SER A 399 -1.12 20.16 9.39
C SER A 399 0.24 20.66 8.90
N PHE A 400 0.28 21.72 8.09
CA PHE A 400 1.53 22.39 7.73
C PHE A 400 2.01 23.33 8.84
N GLY A 401 1.10 24.01 9.54
CA GLY A 401 1.42 24.81 10.73
C GLY A 401 2.13 23.98 11.81
N ASP A 402 1.61 22.78 12.09
CA ASP A 402 2.23 21.84 13.04
C ASP A 402 3.67 21.47 12.63
N PHE A 403 3.90 21.24 11.34
CA PHE A 403 5.23 20.94 10.83
C PHE A 403 6.17 22.15 10.92
N LEU A 404 5.68 23.36 10.64
CA LEU A 404 6.45 24.59 10.79
C LEU A 404 6.83 24.83 12.25
N GLN A 405 5.89 24.63 13.18
CA GLN A 405 6.16 24.72 14.61
C GLN A 405 7.21 23.72 15.04
N LEU A 406 7.13 22.47 14.56
CA LEU A 406 8.13 21.45 14.82
C LEU A 406 9.51 21.82 14.24
N ASN A 407 9.56 22.40 13.04
CA ASN A 407 10.80 22.87 12.42
C ASN A 407 11.42 24.06 13.16
N CYS A 408 10.60 25.01 13.64
CA CYS A 408 11.06 26.11 14.48
C CYS A 408 11.57 25.61 15.85
N ALA A 409 10.86 24.65 16.46
CA ALA A 409 11.25 24.09 17.76
C ALA A 409 12.57 23.31 17.70
N SER A 410 12.87 22.65 16.58
CA SER A 410 14.11 21.90 16.42
C SER A 410 15.33 22.80 16.14
N GLY A 411 15.11 24.06 15.73
CA GLY A 411 16.18 25.01 15.39
C GLY A 411 17.02 24.61 14.18
N LYS A 412 16.52 23.69 13.33
CA LYS A 412 17.23 23.17 12.15
C LYS A 412 16.59 23.66 10.85
N ASP A 413 17.41 24.32 10.03
CA ASP A 413 16.97 24.89 8.73
C ASP A 413 17.06 23.90 7.55
N SER A 414 17.35 22.62 7.81
CA SER A 414 17.61 21.62 6.78
C SER A 414 16.44 21.38 5.83
N PHE A 415 15.20 21.37 6.33
CA PHE A 415 14.01 21.30 5.48
C PHE A 415 13.97 22.43 4.45
N TRP A 416 14.22 23.67 4.88
CA TRP A 416 14.21 24.84 3.99
C TRP A 416 15.29 24.74 2.92
N LEU A 417 16.48 24.26 3.29
CA LEU A 417 17.54 24.00 2.34
C LEU A 417 17.12 22.97 1.29
N TYR A 418 16.53 21.84 1.70
CA TYR A 418 16.06 20.81 0.77
C TYR A 418 14.95 21.32 -0.15
N LEU A 419 14.04 22.15 0.38
CA LEU A 419 12.98 22.78 -0.38
C LEU A 419 13.57 23.72 -1.45
N ILE A 420 14.44 24.64 -1.06
CA ILE A 420 15.04 25.61 -1.97
C ILE A 420 15.85 24.89 -3.07
N GLU A 421 16.68 23.93 -2.69
CA GLU A 421 17.46 23.11 -3.65
C GLU A 421 16.55 22.39 -4.65
N CYS A 422 15.46 21.77 -4.17
CA CYS A 422 14.49 21.10 -5.02
C CYS A 422 13.82 22.06 -6.01
N LEU A 423 13.34 23.22 -5.53
CA LEU A 423 12.64 24.21 -6.35
C LEU A 423 13.56 24.87 -7.37
N GLU A 424 14.79 25.21 -6.99
CA GLU A 424 15.82 25.78 -7.87
C GLU A 424 16.15 24.80 -9.01
N GLU A 425 16.46 23.54 -8.69
CA GLU A 425 16.75 22.52 -9.71
C GLU A 425 15.56 22.27 -10.64
N CYS A 426 14.33 22.32 -10.12
CA CYS A 426 13.12 22.17 -10.93
C CYS A 426 12.83 23.38 -11.83
N CYS A 427 13.13 24.60 -11.39
CA CYS A 427 12.99 25.82 -12.20
C CYS A 427 14.02 25.90 -13.32
N CYS A 428 15.25 25.47 -13.04
CA CYS A 428 16.36 25.48 -13.99
C CYS A 428 16.29 24.33 -15.02
N CYS A 429 15.29 23.44 -14.92
CA CYS A 429 15.10 22.35 -15.87
C CYS A 429 14.53 22.87 -17.20
N SER A 430 15.42 23.14 -18.15
CA SER A 430 15.14 23.77 -19.46
C SER A 430 14.16 23.01 -20.38
N ASN A 431 13.78 21.78 -20.03
CA ASN A 431 12.95 20.91 -20.88
C ASN A 431 11.51 20.70 -20.35
N ASN A 432 11.06 21.44 -19.32
CA ASN A 432 9.75 21.19 -18.72
C ASN A 432 9.04 22.43 -18.14
N ASP A 433 8.48 23.28 -19.00
CA ASP A 433 7.71 24.48 -18.60
C ASP A 433 6.58 24.17 -17.60
N LYS A 434 5.97 22.98 -17.68
CA LYS A 434 4.92 22.56 -16.74
C LYS A 434 5.45 22.44 -15.30
N MET A 435 6.72 22.04 -15.14
CA MET A 435 7.37 21.93 -13.83
C MET A 435 7.63 23.32 -13.24
N ALA A 436 8.16 24.25 -14.04
CA ALA A 436 8.38 25.62 -13.61
C ALA A 436 7.08 26.32 -13.19
N ILE A 437 5.99 26.13 -13.95
CA ILE A 437 4.66 26.64 -13.58
C ILE A 437 4.18 26.05 -12.24
N GLU A 438 4.39 24.76 -12.01
CA GLU A 438 3.97 24.14 -10.75
C GLU A 438 4.82 24.63 -9.57
N VAL A 439 6.12 24.85 -9.75
CA VAL A 439 6.98 25.49 -8.74
C VAL A 439 6.45 26.87 -8.38
N LEU A 440 6.15 27.72 -9.37
CA LEU A 440 5.62 29.06 -9.14
C LEU A 440 4.30 29.03 -8.37
N ARG A 441 3.41 28.09 -8.68
CA ARG A 441 2.16 27.89 -7.94
C ARG A 441 2.40 27.45 -6.50
N THR A 442 3.37 26.57 -6.26
CA THR A 442 3.73 26.12 -4.91
C THR A 442 4.36 27.25 -4.10
N LEU A 443 5.22 28.06 -4.70
CA LEU A 443 5.77 29.26 -4.06
C LEU A 443 4.67 30.27 -3.69
N ALA A 444 3.71 30.51 -4.58
CA ALA A 444 2.57 31.37 -4.30
C ALA A 444 1.73 30.83 -3.12
N ALA A 445 1.53 29.52 -3.03
CA ALA A 445 0.83 28.89 -1.91
C ALA A 445 1.61 29.04 -0.58
N LEU A 446 2.93 28.84 -0.61
CA LEU A 446 3.81 29.01 0.56
C LEU A 446 3.76 30.47 1.08
N VAL A 447 3.92 31.45 0.20
CA VAL A 447 3.84 32.88 0.55
C VAL A 447 2.43 33.25 1.05
N GLY A 448 1.40 32.66 0.45
CA GLY A 448 0.02 32.78 0.91
C GLY A 448 -0.12 32.45 2.40
N ILE A 449 0.42 31.33 2.87
CA ILE A 449 0.35 30.93 4.29
C ILE A 449 1.05 31.94 5.21
N TYR A 450 2.24 32.41 4.83
CA TYR A 450 2.99 33.39 5.61
C TYR A 450 2.25 34.73 5.77
N SER A 451 1.42 35.12 4.80
CA SER A 451 0.60 36.34 4.90
C SER A 451 -0.52 36.22 5.93
N TRP A 452 -0.96 35.00 6.27
CA TRP A 452 -2.03 34.74 7.25
C TRP A 452 -1.49 34.41 8.65
N THR A 453 -0.41 33.64 8.78
CA THR A 453 0.18 33.34 10.10
C THR A 453 0.79 34.57 10.78
N SER A 454 1.14 35.61 10.01
CA SER A 454 1.53 36.92 10.53
C SER A 454 0.38 37.71 11.18
N LEU A 455 -0.88 37.29 11.04
CA LEU A 455 -2.04 37.97 11.64
C LEU A 455 -2.46 37.39 13.01
N ASP A 456 -2.01 36.19 13.36
CA ASP A 456 -2.38 35.49 14.61
C ASP A 456 -1.24 35.34 15.63
N ILE A 457 -0.18 36.15 15.52
CA ILE A 457 0.75 36.30 16.65
C ILE A 457 0.04 37.16 17.70
N PRO A 458 -0.31 36.64 18.90
CA PRO A 458 -0.83 37.49 19.95
C PRO A 458 0.25 38.49 20.29
N ASN A 459 -0.07 39.79 20.17
CA ASN A 459 0.73 40.87 20.71
C ASN A 459 0.84 40.70 22.24
N THR A 460 1.75 39.87 22.72
CA THR A 460 2.25 39.96 24.08
C THR A 460 3.38 40.98 24.08
N ARG A 461 2.99 42.23 24.34
CA ARG A 461 3.86 43.22 24.97
C ARG A 461 4.09 42.84 26.43
#